data_AF-A0A7S2FPX5-F1
#
_entry.id   AF-A0A7S2FPX5-F1
#
_cell.length_a   1.000
_cell.length_b   1.000
_cell.length_c   1.000
_cell.angle_alpha   90.00
_cell.angle_beta   90.00
_cell.angle_gamma   90.00
#
_symmetry.space_group_name_H-M   'P 1'
#
loop_
_entity.id
_entity.type
_entity.pdbx_description
1 polymer ?
#
loop_
_entity_poly.entity_id
_entity_poly.type
_entity_poly.pdbx_seq_one_letter_code
_entity_poly.pdbx_strand_id
1 'polypeptide(L)'
;ELMKAHTELLKQSKGAGKEKATKRKNPSLGVVRLDYKYPPAAGDIDCPASYGYDVFYRVVPGLTFETAQAGKFDERTEREFAEAIKYLEMKGASAITGDCGF
;
A
#
# COMPACT_ATOMS: atom_id res chain seq x y z
N GLU A 1 19.57 -12.35 -8.94
CA GLU A 1 18.82 -13.24 -9.86
C GLU A 1 17.34 -12.89 -9.94
N LEU A 2 16.65 -12.60 -8.82
CA LEU A 2 15.25 -12.12 -8.78
C LEU A 2 14.93 -10.89 -9.67
N MET A 3 15.84 -9.90 -9.74
CA MET A 3 15.63 -8.68 -10.53
C MET A 3 15.60 -8.92 -12.05
N LYS A 4 16.29 -9.97 -12.54
CA LYS A 4 16.30 -10.31 -13.97
C LYS A 4 14.99 -10.98 -14.39
N ALA A 5 14.48 -11.88 -13.55
CA ALA A 5 13.19 -12.55 -13.79
C ALA A 5 12.02 -11.57 -13.88
N HIS A 6 11.97 -10.56 -13.01
CA HIS A 6 10.96 -9.50 -13.06
C HIS A 6 11.05 -8.67 -14.36
N THR A 7 12.29 -8.37 -14.79
CA THR A 7 12.54 -7.60 -16.02
C THR A 7 12.11 -8.35 -17.28
N GLU A 8 12.24 -9.67 -17.31
CA GLU A 8 11.83 -10.51 -18.45
C GLU A 8 10.31 -10.70 -18.52
N LEU A 9 9.64 -10.85 -17.38
CA LEU A 9 8.17 -10.88 -17.28
C LEU A 9 7.54 -9.59 -17.83
N LEU A 10 8.14 -8.42 -17.55
CA LEU A 10 7.68 -7.13 -18.05
C LEU A 10 7.87 -6.94 -19.57
N LYS A 11 8.80 -7.68 -20.19
CA LYS A 11 9.02 -7.62 -21.65
C LYS A 11 8.00 -8.47 -22.41
N GLN A 12 7.54 -9.58 -21.84
CA GLN A 12 6.57 -10.48 -22.47
C GLN A 12 5.16 -9.89 -22.55
N SER A 13 4.82 -8.92 -21.68
CA SER A 13 3.48 -8.31 -21.63
C SER A 13 3.22 -7.20 -22.66
N LYS A 14 4.23 -6.78 -23.44
CA LYS A 14 4.13 -5.63 -24.37
C LYS A 14 3.61 -5.95 -25.79
N GLY A 15 3.11 -7.16 -26.04
CA GLY A 15 2.60 -7.55 -27.36
C GLY A 15 1.13 -7.97 -27.36
N ALA A 16 0.18 -7.03 -27.41
CA ALA A 16 -1.19 -7.31 -27.83
C ALA A 16 -1.97 -6.03 -28.18
N GLY A 17 -2.50 -5.96 -29.41
CA GLY A 17 -3.81 -5.39 -29.80
C GLY A 17 -4.16 -3.93 -29.46
N LYS A 18 -4.77 -3.21 -30.42
CA LYS A 18 -5.56 -2.00 -30.11
C LYS A 18 -6.77 -2.39 -29.26
N GLU A 19 -6.63 -2.35 -27.94
CA GLU A 19 -7.73 -2.42 -27.00
C GLU A 19 -8.69 -1.23 -27.22
N LYS A 20 -9.99 -1.52 -27.34
CA LYS A 20 -11.03 -0.49 -27.15
C LYS A 20 -10.73 0.19 -25.82
N ALA A 21 -10.64 1.52 -25.82
CA ALA A 21 -10.33 2.30 -24.63
C ALA A 21 -11.42 2.08 -23.56
N THR A 22 -11.24 1.06 -22.73
CA THR A 22 -11.99 0.89 -21.50
C THR A 22 -11.73 2.13 -20.66
N LYS A 23 -12.78 2.79 -20.13
CA LYS A 23 -12.59 3.87 -19.16
C LYS A 23 -11.65 3.36 -18.09
N ARG A 24 -10.44 3.93 -18.03
CA ARG A 24 -9.47 3.59 -16.99
C ARG A 24 -10.13 3.96 -15.67
N LYS A 25 -10.18 3.01 -14.73
CA LYS A 25 -10.61 3.30 -13.36
C LYS A 25 -9.67 4.38 -12.80
N ASN A 26 -10.20 5.25 -11.95
CA ASN A 26 -9.37 6.18 -11.22
C ASN A 26 -8.31 5.38 -10.43
N PRO A 27 -7.06 5.87 -10.35
CA PRO A 27 -6.05 5.22 -9.52
C PRO A 27 -6.51 5.19 -8.07
N SER A 28 -6.20 4.11 -7.35
CA SER A 28 -6.51 3.92 -5.93
C SER A 28 -5.24 3.98 -5.09
N LEU A 29 -5.37 4.37 -3.83
CA LEU A 29 -4.25 4.49 -2.89
C LEU A 29 -4.38 3.46 -1.77
N GLY A 30 -3.28 2.77 -1.47
CA GLY A 30 -3.12 1.98 -0.25
C GLY A 30 -2.37 2.77 0.81
N VAL A 31 -2.84 2.74 2.05
CA VAL A 31 -2.21 3.41 3.18
C VAL A 31 -1.93 2.37 4.28
N VAL A 32 -0.65 2.12 4.52
CA VAL A 32 -0.16 1.31 5.64
C VAL A 32 -0.14 2.20 6.88
N ARG A 33 -0.70 1.70 7.97
CA ARG A 33 -0.85 2.45 9.22
C ARG A 33 -0.11 1.79 10.37
N LEU A 34 0.44 2.63 11.24
CA LEU A 34 0.96 2.18 12.53
C LEU A 34 -0.16 1.62 13.42
N ASP A 35 0.19 0.75 14.37
CA ASP A 35 -0.70 0.20 15.40
C ASP A 35 -0.86 1.19 16.57
N TYR A 36 -1.57 2.28 16.29
CA TYR A 36 -1.92 3.28 17.29
C TYR A 36 -3.32 3.82 17.03
N LYS A 37 -3.95 4.34 18.08
CA LYS A 37 -5.27 4.95 17.97
C LYS A 37 -5.12 6.45 17.79
N TYR A 38 -5.51 6.93 16.61
CA TYR A 38 -5.70 8.34 16.32
C TYR A 38 -7.10 8.54 15.74
N PRO A 39 -7.90 9.50 16.26
CA PRO A 39 -9.19 9.82 15.66
C PRO A 39 -8.98 10.57 14.34
N PRO A 40 -9.44 10.05 13.19
CA PRO A 40 -9.27 10.72 11.90
C PRO A 40 -9.98 12.08 11.88
N ALA A 41 -9.30 13.12 11.42
CA ALA A 41 -9.88 14.44 11.12
C ALA A 41 -10.00 14.64 9.60
N ALA A 42 -10.90 15.54 9.18
CA ALA A 42 -11.01 15.91 7.77
C ALA A 42 -9.71 16.56 7.28
N GLY A 43 -9.16 16.07 6.17
CA GLY A 43 -7.84 16.44 5.67
C GLY A 43 -6.72 15.46 6.04
N ASP A 44 -6.95 14.56 7.00
CA ASP A 44 -5.98 13.53 7.34
C ASP A 44 -5.93 12.44 6.26
N ILE A 45 -4.74 11.85 6.10
CA ILE A 45 -4.51 10.73 5.20
C ILE A 45 -5.34 9.50 5.57
N ASP A 46 -5.70 9.35 6.85
CA ASP A 46 -6.54 8.28 7.37
C ASP A 46 -8.05 8.55 7.29
N CYS A 47 -8.46 9.67 6.68
CA CYS A 47 -9.84 10.03 6.41
C CYS A 47 -10.18 9.83 4.92
N PRO A 48 -10.82 8.70 4.53
CA PRO A 48 -11.14 8.44 3.12
C PRO A 48 -12.03 9.49 2.46
N ALA A 49 -12.86 10.22 3.24
CA ALA A 49 -13.72 11.28 2.73
C ALA A 49 -12.94 12.50 2.22
N SER A 50 -11.64 12.60 2.53
CA SER A 50 -10.75 13.66 2.04
C SER A 50 -10.40 13.52 0.56
N TYR A 51 -10.64 12.37 -0.06
CA TYR A 51 -10.14 12.03 -1.39
C TYR A 51 -11.24 11.75 -2.41
N GLY A 52 -11.03 12.21 -3.65
CA GLY A 52 -11.92 11.92 -4.79
C GLY A 52 -11.64 10.57 -5.47
N TYR A 53 -10.88 9.68 -4.84
CA TYR A 53 -10.48 8.37 -5.34
C TYR A 53 -10.48 7.34 -4.21
N ASP A 54 -10.51 6.05 -4.56
CA ASP A 54 -10.58 4.96 -3.58
C ASP A 54 -9.29 4.88 -2.75
N VAL A 55 -9.46 4.83 -1.42
CA VAL A 55 -8.35 4.65 -0.48
C VAL A 55 -8.58 3.41 0.38
N PHE A 56 -7.57 2.55 0.46
CA PHE A 56 -7.58 1.33 1.26
C PHE A 56 -6.61 1.47 2.42
N TYR A 57 -7.05 1.14 3.63
CA TYR A 57 -6.25 1.25 4.83
C TYR A 57 -5.91 -0.12 5.41
N ARG A 58 -4.70 -0.25 5.94
CA ARG A 58 -4.30 -1.45 6.68
C ARG A 58 -3.35 -1.09 7.82
N VAL A 59 -3.81 -1.33 9.05
CA VAL A 59 -2.95 -1.29 10.25
C VAL A 59 -2.03 -2.50 10.26
N VAL A 60 -0.77 -2.31 10.67
CA VAL A 60 0.21 -3.38 10.89
C VAL A 60 0.28 -3.69 12.39
N PRO A 61 -0.32 -4.79 12.88
CA PRO A 61 -0.25 -5.13 14.30
C PRO A 61 1.19 -5.20 14.83
N GLY A 62 1.44 -4.57 15.97
CA GLY A 62 2.77 -4.50 16.59
C GLY A 62 3.71 -3.41 16.06
N LEU A 63 3.37 -2.76 14.94
CA LEU A 63 4.12 -1.61 14.43
C LEU A 63 3.68 -0.32 15.16
N THR A 64 4.06 -0.18 16.43
CA THR A 64 3.79 1.03 17.22
C THR A 64 4.72 2.17 16.81
N PHE A 65 4.43 3.38 17.28
CA PHE A 65 5.26 4.55 17.08
C PHE A 65 6.71 4.34 17.56
N GLU A 66 6.88 3.76 18.74
CA GLU A 66 8.20 3.51 19.34
C GLU A 66 8.99 2.49 18.52
N THR A 67 8.34 1.43 18.05
CA THR A 67 9.01 0.42 17.22
C THR A 67 9.41 0.97 15.85
N ALA A 68 8.53 1.78 15.23
CA ALA A 68 8.80 2.48 13.98
C ALA A 68 9.99 3.42 14.11
N GLN A 69 9.99 4.28 15.14
CA GLN A 69 11.11 5.20 15.41
C GLN A 69 12.42 4.47 15.73
N ALA A 70 12.35 3.32 16.42
CA ALA A 70 13.54 2.53 16.74
C ALA A 70 14.14 1.83 15.51
N GLY A 71 13.38 1.68 14.42
CA GLY A 71 13.80 0.96 13.21
C GLY A 71 14.12 -0.52 13.45
N LYS A 72 13.55 -1.12 14.52
CA LYS A 72 13.79 -2.50 14.93
C LYS A 72 12.47 -3.21 15.11
N PHE A 73 12.19 -4.15 14.22
CA PHE A 73 10.97 -4.93 14.23
C PHE A 73 11.26 -6.36 14.71
N ASP A 74 10.35 -6.92 15.47
CA ASP A 74 10.38 -8.36 15.76
C ASP A 74 9.86 -9.14 14.55
N GLU A 75 10.15 -10.43 14.51
CA GLU A 75 9.77 -11.29 13.38
C GLU A 75 8.24 -11.29 13.15
N ARG A 76 7.45 -11.12 14.20
CA ARG A 76 6.00 -11.03 14.09
C ARG A 76 5.58 -9.76 13.36
N THR A 77 6.11 -8.62 13.77
CA THR A 77 5.80 -7.30 13.17
C THR A 77 6.24 -7.25 11.71
N GLU A 78 7.41 -7.83 11.37
CA GLU A 78 7.86 -7.95 9.98
C GLU A 78 6.89 -8.77 9.11
N ARG A 79 6.39 -9.90 9.65
CA ARG A 79 5.39 -10.73 8.96
C ARG A 79 4.08 -9.99 8.77
N GLU A 80 3.58 -9.32 9.80
CA GLU A 80 2.37 -8.51 9.74
C GLU A 80 2.50 -7.35 8.73
N PHE A 81 3.69 -6.74 8.65
CA PHE A 81 3.98 -5.70 7.67
C PHE A 81 3.89 -6.28 6.24
N ALA A 82 4.51 -7.43 5.99
CA ALA A 82 4.44 -8.09 4.68
C ALA A 82 2.99 -8.47 4.30
N GLU A 83 2.20 -8.97 5.25
CA GLU A 83 0.79 -9.28 5.03
C GLU A 83 -0.05 -8.02 4.76
N ALA A 84 0.28 -6.89 5.39
CA ALA A 84 -0.39 -5.63 5.13
C ALA A 84 -0.14 -5.13 3.69
N ILE A 85 1.10 -5.25 3.19
CA ILE A 85 1.43 -4.91 1.81
C ILE A 85 0.68 -5.82 0.84
N LYS A 86 0.73 -7.14 1.03
CA LYS A 86 0.00 -8.10 0.18
C LYS A 86 -1.49 -7.81 0.15
N TYR A 87 -2.09 -7.47 1.29
CA TYR A 87 -3.49 -7.08 1.36
C TYR A 87 -3.80 -5.88 0.46
N LEU A 88 -2.97 -4.82 0.51
CA LEU A 88 -3.17 -3.62 -0.30
C LEU A 88 -2.94 -3.88 -1.79
N GLU A 89 -1.95 -4.71 -2.15
CA GLU A 89 -1.73 -5.18 -3.52
C GLU A 89 -2.93 -5.98 -4.04
N MET A 90 -3.46 -6.91 -3.24
CA MET A 90 -4.64 -7.71 -3.60
C MET A 90 -5.90 -6.86 -3.76
N LYS A 91 -6.01 -5.74 -3.05
CA LYS A 91 -7.08 -4.75 -3.26
C LYS A 91 -6.94 -3.99 -4.58
N GLY A 92 -5.81 -4.11 -5.26
CA GLY A 92 -5.51 -3.41 -6.51
C GLY A 92 -5.15 -1.95 -6.28
N ALA A 93 -4.51 -1.63 -5.15
CA ALA A 93 -3.94 -0.30 -4.92
C ALA A 93 -2.95 0.05 -6.04
N SER A 94 -3.10 1.24 -6.62
CA SER A 94 -2.19 1.72 -7.67
C SER A 94 -0.86 2.22 -7.10
N ALA A 95 -0.86 2.66 -5.85
CA ALA A 95 0.31 3.03 -5.07
C ALA A 95 0.08 2.71 -3.59
N ILE A 96 1.15 2.52 -2.83
CA ILE A 96 1.11 2.28 -1.38
C ILE A 96 1.98 3.34 -0.68
N THR A 97 1.46 3.96 0.38
CA THR A 97 2.17 4.92 1.24
C THR A 97 1.99 4.60 2.72
N GLY A 98 2.78 5.20 3.60
CA GLY A 98 2.52 5.27 5.03
C GLY A 98 1.69 6.51 5.41
N ASP A 99 0.99 6.47 6.56
CA ASP A 99 0.33 7.63 7.17
C ASP A 99 1.20 8.39 8.19
N CYS A 100 2.31 7.77 8.63
CA CYS A 100 3.24 8.36 9.58
C CYS A 100 4.50 8.89 8.86
N GLY A 101 4.93 10.10 9.23
CA GLY A 101 6.14 10.75 8.69
C GLY A 101 7.42 10.47 9.48
N PHE A 102 7.36 9.57 10.46
CA PHE A 102 8.49 9.13 11.29
C PHE A 102 8.98 7.76 10.85
#